data_AF-V7BRI2-F1
#
_entry.id   AF-V7BRI2-F1
#
_cell.length_a   1.000
_cell.length_b   1.000
_cell.length_c   1.000
_cell.angle_alpha   90.00
_cell.angle_beta   90.00
_cell.angle_gamma   90.00
#
_symmetry.space_group_name_H-M   'P 1'
#
loop_
_entity.id
_entity.type
_entity.pdbx_description
1 polymer ?
#
loop_
_entity_poly.entity_id
_entity_poly.type
_entity_poly.pdbx_seq_one_letter_code
_entity_poly.pdbx_strand_id
1 'polypeptide(L)'
;DELVNAKETNQADAVSSEQNIIEVSPEAKKRAAEAKSRGDEAFHRKDHQMAVDFYTQAIDLDPTDATLLSNRSLCWIRLGQAEHALADAKACRALRPDWPKACYREGAALRVLQKFDEAANAFYEGVMLDPESKELVNAFREAVEAGKKFHGTAEKNS
;
A
#
# COMPACT_ATOMS: atom_id res chain seq x y z
N ASP A 1 39.63 29.24 36.93
CA ASP A 1 39.89 29.14 35.49
C ASP A 1 40.31 27.75 35.12
N GLU A 2 39.96 27.39 33.89
CA GLU A 2 40.35 26.20 33.13
C GLU A 2 39.58 24.88 33.33
N LEU A 3 38.70 24.67 32.34
CA LEU A 3 38.62 23.45 31.51
C LEU A 3 37.76 22.29 32.01
N VAL A 4 36.45 22.46 31.78
CA VAL A 4 35.56 21.50 31.08
C VAL A 4 36.24 20.22 30.58
N ASN A 5 35.93 19.10 31.21
CA ASN A 5 36.08 17.78 30.62
C ASN A 5 34.95 16.85 31.06
N ALA A 6 33.84 16.90 30.32
CA ALA A 6 32.86 15.84 30.23
C ALA A 6 32.52 15.67 28.75
N LYS A 7 33.35 14.90 28.04
CA LYS A 7 33.00 14.32 26.75
C LYS A 7 31.96 13.22 26.99
N GLU A 8 30.69 13.60 27.10
CA GLU A 8 29.60 12.67 26.82
C GLU A 8 29.50 12.56 25.30
N THR A 9 30.08 11.47 24.80
CA THR A 9 30.14 11.17 23.38
C THR A 9 28.90 10.32 23.06
N ASN A 10 28.04 10.88 22.20
CA ASN A 10 27.09 10.24 21.31
C ASN A 10 26.97 8.71 21.37
N GLN A 11 25.76 8.23 21.68
CA GLN A 11 25.18 7.08 20.97
C GLN A 11 23.65 7.20 20.99
N ALA A 12 23.12 8.14 20.19
CA ALA A 12 21.78 7.99 19.69
C ALA A 12 21.87 6.99 18.54
N ASP A 13 21.35 5.79 18.76
CA ASP A 13 21.17 4.76 17.74
C ASP A 13 20.19 5.28 16.69
N ALA A 14 20.70 6.09 15.77
CA ALA A 14 20.12 6.23 14.45
C ALA A 14 20.31 4.88 13.76
N VAL A 15 19.30 4.02 13.85
CA VAL A 15 19.17 2.85 12.97
C VAL A 15 19.05 3.42 11.56
N SER A 16 20.20 3.61 10.91
CA SER A 16 20.29 3.88 9.50
C SER A 16 19.72 2.66 8.80
N SER A 17 18.47 2.76 8.37
CA SER A 17 17.86 1.79 7.47
C SER A 17 18.70 1.83 6.18
N GLU A 18 19.69 0.94 6.09
CA GLU A 18 20.33 0.60 4.82
C GLU A 18 19.26 -0.09 3.97
N GLN A 19 18.38 0.72 3.38
CA GLN A 19 17.54 0.31 2.28
C GLN A 19 18.50 -0.08 1.18
N ASN A 20 18.50 -1.37 0.85
CA ASN A 20 19.23 -1.91 -0.28
C ASN A 20 18.72 -1.19 -1.53
N ILE A 21 19.45 -0.17 -1.99
CA ILE A 21 19.02 0.69 -3.09
C ILE A 21 19.06 -0.15 -4.36
N ILE A 22 17.90 -0.60 -4.82
CA ILE A 22 17.77 -1.29 -6.10
C ILE A 22 17.99 -0.24 -7.19
N GLU A 23 19.15 -0.27 -7.83
CA GLU A 23 19.47 0.63 -8.93
C GLU A 23 18.87 0.09 -10.24
N VAL A 24 17.87 0.79 -10.77
CA VAL A 24 17.18 0.44 -12.02
C VAL A 24 17.66 1.36 -13.15
N SER A 25 18.18 0.76 -14.23
CA SER A 25 18.69 1.53 -15.37
C SER A 25 17.61 2.43 -16.02
N PRO A 26 17.99 3.59 -16.59
CA PRO A 26 17.03 4.46 -17.28
C PRO A 26 16.25 3.76 -18.40
N GLU A 27 16.89 2.82 -19.11
CA GLU A 27 16.24 2.03 -20.16
C GLU A 27 15.21 1.05 -19.60
N ALA A 28 15.49 0.43 -18.45
CA ALA A 28 14.51 -0.41 -17.77
C ALA A 28 13.32 0.42 -17.27
N LYS A 29 13.56 1.61 -16.70
CA LYS A 29 12.48 2.54 -16.29
C LYS A 29 11.62 2.99 -17.47
N LYS A 30 12.23 3.26 -18.62
CA LYS A 30 11.49 3.61 -19.84
C LYS A 30 10.58 2.46 -20.28
N ARG A 31 11.12 1.24 -20.37
CA ARG A 31 10.31 0.04 -20.73
C ARG A 31 9.22 -0.25 -19.69
N ALA A 32 9.50 -0.03 -18.40
CA ALA A 32 8.51 -0.15 -17.32
C ALA A 32 7.37 0.87 -17.50
N ALA A 33 7.68 2.12 -17.86
CA ALA A 33 6.69 3.15 -18.14
C ALA A 33 5.82 2.81 -19.35
N GLU A 34 6.39 2.23 -20.41
CA GLU A 34 5.64 1.74 -21.57
C GLU A 34 4.69 0.58 -21.19
N ALA A 35 5.17 -0.39 -20.40
CA ALA A 35 4.33 -1.48 -19.90
C ALA A 35 3.22 -0.96 -18.98
N LYS A 36 3.54 -0.02 -18.08
CA LYS A 36 2.56 0.67 -17.23
C LYS A 36 1.46 1.36 -18.05
N SER A 37 1.82 2.09 -19.10
CA SER A 37 0.86 2.74 -19.98
C SER A 37 -0.12 1.73 -20.60
N ARG A 38 0.38 0.57 -21.05
CA ARG A 38 -0.48 -0.51 -21.55
C ARG A 38 -1.39 -1.10 -20.46
N GLY A 39 -0.88 -1.19 -19.23
CA GLY A 39 -1.65 -1.58 -18.05
C GLY A 39 -2.76 -0.60 -17.72
N ASP A 40 -2.49 0.71 -17.77
CA ASP A 40 -3.46 1.78 -17.57
C ASP A 40 -4.55 1.73 -18.66
N GLU A 41 -4.16 1.56 -19.93
CA GLU A 41 -5.09 1.40 -21.05
C GLU A 41 -5.99 0.16 -20.91
N ALA A 42 -5.41 -0.99 -20.55
CA ALA A 42 -6.18 -2.21 -20.29
C ALA A 42 -7.15 -2.02 -19.12
N PHE A 43 -6.71 -1.35 -18.05
CA PHE A 43 -7.55 -0.99 -16.91
C PHE A 43 -8.73 -0.10 -17.32
N HIS A 44 -8.50 0.91 -18.17
CA HIS A 44 -9.56 1.77 -18.71
C HIS A 44 -10.57 1.00 -19.56
N ARG A 45 -10.14 -0.04 -20.29
CA ARG A 45 -11.03 -0.96 -21.02
C ARG A 45 -11.74 -1.97 -20.10
N LYS A 46 -11.49 -1.93 -18.79
CA LYS A 46 -11.97 -2.90 -17.79
C LYS A 46 -11.45 -4.33 -18.01
N ASP A 47 -10.37 -4.47 -18.79
CA ASP A 47 -9.67 -5.73 -18.95
C ASP A 47 -8.64 -5.86 -17.81
N HIS A 48 -9.16 -6.22 -16.64
CA HIS A 48 -8.37 -6.24 -15.40
C HIS A 48 -7.30 -7.33 -15.39
N GLN A 49 -7.51 -8.44 -16.09
CA GLN A 49 -6.49 -9.50 -16.20
C GLN A 49 -5.33 -9.03 -17.07
N MET A 50 -5.60 -8.45 -18.24
CA MET A 50 -4.55 -7.89 -19.09
C MET A 50 -3.81 -6.72 -18.39
N ALA A 51 -4.52 -5.92 -17.61
CA ALA A 51 -3.91 -4.87 -16.80
C ALA A 51 -2.91 -5.44 -15.78
N VAL A 52 -3.28 -6.52 -15.08
CA VAL A 52 -2.38 -7.25 -14.17
C VAL A 52 -1.12 -7.71 -14.90
N ASP A 53 -1.26 -8.30 -16.09
CA ASP A 53 -0.13 -8.83 -16.85
C ASP A 53 0.86 -7.72 -17.24
N PHE A 54 0.35 -6.56 -17.66
CA PHE A 54 1.19 -5.41 -18.00
C PHE A 54 1.81 -4.74 -16.77
N TYR A 55 1.08 -4.60 -15.66
CA TYR A 55 1.69 -4.09 -14.42
C TYR A 55 2.74 -5.06 -13.87
N THR A 56 2.56 -6.36 -14.03
CA THR A 56 3.58 -7.36 -13.64
C THR A 56 4.84 -7.18 -14.47
N GLN A 57 4.73 -7.05 -15.80
CA GLN A 57 5.86 -6.72 -16.66
C GLN A 57 6.55 -5.41 -16.24
N ALA A 58 5.77 -4.38 -15.88
CA ALA A 58 6.33 -3.11 -15.40
C ALA A 58 7.09 -3.27 -14.07
N ILE A 59 6.57 -4.06 -13.13
CA ILE A 59 7.19 -4.34 -11.82
C ILE A 59 8.49 -5.13 -11.99
N ASP A 60 8.51 -6.11 -12.90
CA ASP A 60 9.71 -6.91 -13.20
C ASP A 60 10.84 -6.03 -13.79
N LEU A 61 10.48 -4.95 -14.49
CA LEU A 61 11.41 -3.99 -15.07
C LEU A 61 11.83 -2.89 -14.09
N ASP A 62 10.91 -2.38 -13.27
CA ASP A 62 11.14 -1.37 -12.25
C ASP A 62 10.39 -1.72 -10.96
N PRO A 63 11.02 -2.49 -10.04
CA PRO A 63 10.41 -2.84 -8.77
C PRO A 63 10.37 -1.66 -7.77
N THR A 64 10.91 -0.49 -8.15
CA THR A 64 11.00 0.69 -7.29
C THR A 64 9.85 1.68 -7.46
N ASP A 65 8.98 1.48 -8.46
CA ASP A 65 7.75 2.28 -8.64
C ASP A 65 6.58 1.68 -7.85
N ALA A 66 6.36 2.17 -6.63
CA ALA A 66 5.25 1.78 -5.77
C ALA A 66 3.87 1.97 -6.42
N THR A 67 3.74 2.87 -7.40
CA THR A 67 2.46 3.10 -8.07
C THR A 67 2.00 1.89 -8.88
N LEU A 68 2.94 1.08 -9.39
CA LEU A 68 2.64 -0.16 -10.11
C LEU A 68 1.95 -1.19 -9.20
N LEU A 69 2.46 -1.37 -7.99
CA LEU A 69 1.88 -2.25 -6.97
C LEU A 69 0.48 -1.76 -6.55
N SER A 70 0.31 -0.45 -6.33
CA SER A 70 -1.01 0.15 -6.05
C SER A 70 -2.03 -0.09 -7.18
N ASN A 71 -1.58 0.00 -8.44
CA ASN A 71 -2.45 -0.19 -9.60
C ASN A 71 -2.80 -1.67 -9.80
N ARG A 72 -1.83 -2.58 -9.67
CA ARG A 72 -2.06 -4.02 -9.75
C ARG A 72 -2.94 -4.53 -8.61
N SER A 73 -2.75 -4.02 -7.38
CA SER A 73 -3.63 -4.28 -6.23
C SER A 73 -5.10 -3.95 -6.54
N LEU A 74 -5.36 -2.79 -7.17
CA LEU A 74 -6.73 -2.43 -7.58
C LEU A 74 -7.30 -3.42 -8.61
N CYS A 75 -6.49 -3.87 -9.57
CA CYS A 75 -6.93 -4.86 -10.56
C CYS A 75 -7.28 -6.19 -9.89
N TRP A 76 -6.47 -6.65 -8.95
CA TRP A 76 -6.75 -7.84 -8.15
C TRP A 76 -8.06 -7.74 -7.37
N ILE A 77 -8.36 -6.59 -6.77
CA ILE A 77 -9.67 -6.34 -6.13
C ILE A 77 -10.80 -6.49 -7.15
N ARG A 78 -10.66 -5.92 -8.35
CA ARG A 78 -11.68 -6.02 -9.41
C ARG A 78 -11.88 -7.45 -9.93
N LEU A 79 -10.86 -8.29 -9.83
CA LEU A 79 -10.91 -9.72 -10.17
C LEU A 79 -11.35 -10.60 -9.00
N GLY A 80 -11.65 -10.03 -7.82
CA GLY A 80 -12.01 -10.79 -6.62
C GLY A 80 -10.84 -11.55 -5.97
N GLN A 81 -9.60 -11.25 -6.35
CA GLN A 81 -8.38 -11.89 -5.85
C GLN A 81 -7.78 -11.05 -4.70
N ALA A 82 -8.50 -10.95 -3.59
CA ALA A 82 -8.19 -9.98 -2.54
C ALA A 82 -6.88 -10.27 -1.78
N GLU A 83 -6.45 -11.54 -1.70
CA GLU A 83 -5.16 -11.92 -1.12
C GLU A 83 -3.98 -11.38 -1.94
N HIS A 84 -4.05 -11.49 -3.26
CA HIS A 84 -3.07 -10.90 -4.17
C HIS A 84 -3.07 -9.36 -4.05
N ALA A 85 -4.26 -8.76 -3.95
CA ALA A 85 -4.39 -7.32 -3.72
C ALA A 85 -3.74 -6.85 -2.42
N LEU A 86 -3.89 -7.63 -1.34
CA LEU A 86 -3.32 -7.34 -0.03
C LEU A 86 -1.79 -7.43 -0.06
N ALA A 87 -1.24 -8.45 -0.72
CA ALA A 87 0.21 -8.60 -0.90
C ALA A 87 0.80 -7.39 -1.63
N ASP A 88 0.20 -6.98 -2.75
CA ASP A 88 0.65 -5.80 -3.51
C ASP A 88 0.50 -4.51 -2.69
N ALA A 89 -0.58 -4.34 -1.93
CA ALA A 89 -0.79 -3.15 -1.10
C ALA A 89 0.26 -3.04 0.02
N LYS A 90 0.61 -4.15 0.68
CA LYS A 90 1.65 -4.20 1.71
C LYS A 90 3.04 -3.91 1.12
N ALA A 91 3.35 -4.48 -0.05
CA ALA A 91 4.59 -4.18 -0.75
C ALA A 91 4.68 -2.71 -1.17
N CYS A 92 3.58 -2.14 -1.67
CA CYS A 92 3.46 -0.72 -2.03
C CYS A 92 3.76 0.17 -0.81
N ARG A 93 3.19 -0.17 0.35
CA ARG A 93 3.38 0.57 1.60
C ARG A 93 4.80 0.43 2.16
N ALA A 94 5.40 -0.75 2.04
CA ALA A 94 6.80 -0.95 2.44
C ALA A 94 7.77 -0.10 1.59
N LEU A 95 7.48 0.04 0.30
CA LEU A 95 8.27 0.84 -0.63
C LEU A 95 8.05 2.34 -0.45
N ARG A 96 6.84 2.76 -0.05
CA ARG A 96 6.48 4.16 0.14
C ARG A 96 5.57 4.34 1.36
N PRO A 97 6.14 4.36 2.58
CA PRO A 97 5.39 4.35 3.83
C PRO A 97 4.63 5.66 4.11
N ASP A 98 5.01 6.75 3.46
CA ASP A 98 4.39 8.07 3.57
C ASP A 98 3.26 8.30 2.54
N TRP A 99 2.77 7.23 1.88
CA TRP A 99 1.70 7.33 0.89
C TRP A 99 0.33 6.89 1.40
N PRO A 100 -0.61 7.83 1.66
CA PRO A 100 -1.97 7.48 2.11
C PRO A 100 -2.70 6.50 1.19
N LYS A 101 -2.43 6.53 -0.13
CA LYS A 101 -3.08 5.61 -1.08
C LYS A 101 -2.65 4.16 -0.88
N ALA A 102 -1.44 3.89 -0.39
CA ALA A 102 -0.99 2.54 -0.07
C ALA A 102 -1.81 1.96 1.10
N CYS A 103 -1.98 2.74 2.17
CA CYS A 103 -2.88 2.42 3.29
C CYS A 103 -4.33 2.19 2.83
N TYR A 104 -4.83 3.02 1.91
CA TYR A 104 -6.17 2.82 1.34
C TYR A 104 -6.28 1.49 0.58
N ARG A 105 -5.29 1.12 -0.24
CA ARG A 105 -5.28 -0.16 -0.98
C ARG A 105 -5.27 -1.35 -0.02
N GLU A 106 -4.49 -1.27 1.05
CA GLU A 106 -4.42 -2.31 2.08
C GLU A 106 -5.78 -2.48 2.78
N GLY A 107 -6.37 -1.38 3.27
CA GLY A 107 -7.69 -1.40 3.89
C GLY A 107 -8.79 -1.90 2.95
N ALA A 108 -8.73 -1.52 1.66
CA ALA A 108 -9.69 -1.98 0.67
C ALA A 108 -9.61 -3.50 0.42
N ALA A 109 -8.39 -4.06 0.33
CA ALA A 109 -8.19 -5.51 0.18
C ALA A 109 -8.66 -6.26 1.44
N LEU A 110 -8.30 -5.79 2.63
CA LEU A 110 -8.73 -6.38 3.91
C LEU A 110 -10.25 -6.35 4.08
N ARG A 111 -10.91 -5.28 3.64
CA ARG A 111 -12.37 -5.18 3.67
C ARG A 111 -13.04 -6.22 2.77
N VAL A 112 -12.49 -6.50 1.59
CA VAL A 112 -13.00 -7.58 0.71
C VAL A 112 -12.81 -8.95 1.35
N LEU A 113 -11.70 -9.14 2.09
CA LEU A 113 -11.43 -10.33 2.90
C LEU A 113 -12.26 -10.41 4.20
N GLN A 114 -13.17 -9.45 4.43
CA GLN A 114 -13.97 -9.33 5.66
C GLN A 114 -13.15 -9.20 6.96
N LYS A 115 -11.87 -8.78 6.84
CA LYS A 115 -10.97 -8.50 7.96
C LYS A 115 -11.17 -7.04 8.42
N PHE A 116 -12.35 -6.75 8.95
CA PHE A 116 -12.80 -5.37 9.15
C PHE A 116 -11.96 -4.57 10.16
N ASP A 117 -11.48 -5.20 11.23
CA ASP A 117 -10.63 -4.53 12.22
C ASP A 117 -9.25 -4.17 11.63
N GLU A 118 -8.63 -5.11 10.91
CA GLU A 118 -7.38 -4.86 10.18
C GLU A 118 -7.58 -3.76 9.12
N ALA A 119 -8.72 -3.78 8.41
CA ALA A 119 -9.05 -2.77 7.41
C ALA A 119 -9.21 -1.37 8.04
N ALA A 120 -9.89 -1.26 9.18
CA ALA A 120 -10.05 -0.01 9.91
C ALA A 120 -8.69 0.55 10.35
N ASN A 121 -7.80 -0.30 10.87
CA ASN A 121 -6.44 0.13 11.24
C ASN A 121 -5.67 0.68 10.03
N ALA A 122 -5.69 -0.04 8.89
CA ALA A 122 -5.01 0.43 7.68
C ALA A 122 -5.58 1.78 7.18
N PHE A 123 -6.89 1.96 7.17
CA PHE A 123 -7.49 3.25 6.80
C PHE A 123 -7.15 4.36 7.79
N TYR A 124 -7.16 4.08 9.09
CA TYR A 124 -6.80 5.04 10.13
C TYR A 124 -5.36 5.53 9.98
N GLU A 125 -4.41 4.63 9.72
CA GLU A 125 -3.02 5.02 9.43
C GLU A 125 -2.93 5.90 8.18
N GLY A 126 -3.75 5.63 7.16
CA GLY A 126 -3.90 6.52 6.00
C GLY A 126 -4.43 7.91 6.39
N VAL A 127 -5.43 7.99 7.28
CA VAL A 127 -5.94 9.28 7.81
C VAL A 127 -4.87 10.03 8.59
N MET A 128 -3.97 9.34 9.30
CA MET A 128 -2.86 10.00 9.98
C MET A 128 -1.87 10.64 9.00
N LEU A 129 -1.71 10.06 7.80
CA LEU A 129 -0.86 10.61 6.72
C LEU A 129 -1.56 11.74 5.95
N ASP A 130 -2.88 11.66 5.76
CA ASP A 130 -3.70 12.69 5.09
C ASP A 130 -5.05 12.86 5.81
N PRO A 131 -5.09 13.73 6.84
CA PRO A 131 -6.29 13.96 7.65
C PRO A 131 -7.45 14.63 6.90
N GLU A 132 -7.16 15.31 5.79
CA GLU A 132 -8.16 16.02 4.98
C GLU A 132 -8.84 15.09 3.94
N SER A 133 -8.30 13.89 3.75
CA SER A 133 -8.87 12.89 2.85
C SER A 133 -10.21 12.36 3.36
N LYS A 134 -11.29 12.94 2.82
CA LYS A 134 -12.66 12.45 3.04
C LYS A 134 -12.83 10.98 2.64
N GLU A 135 -12.11 10.52 1.62
CA GLU A 135 -12.16 9.14 1.17
C GLU A 135 -11.64 8.19 2.26
N LEU A 136 -10.48 8.49 2.86
CA LEU A 136 -9.90 7.68 3.94
C LEU A 136 -10.75 7.72 5.21
N VAL A 137 -11.25 8.91 5.59
CA VAL A 137 -12.13 9.07 6.76
C VAL A 137 -13.42 8.26 6.60
N ASN A 138 -14.03 8.30 5.41
CA ASN A 138 -15.24 7.52 5.13
C ASN A 138 -14.93 6.01 5.11
N ALA A 139 -13.84 5.59 4.47
CA ALA A 139 -13.44 4.18 4.41
C ALA A 139 -13.15 3.61 5.82
N PHE A 140 -12.49 4.38 6.69
CA PHE A 140 -12.30 4.02 8.10
C PHE A 140 -13.63 3.82 8.81
N ARG A 141 -14.56 4.79 8.70
CA ARG A 141 -15.89 4.69 9.33
C ARG A 141 -16.66 3.48 8.85
N GLU A 142 -16.68 3.25 7.53
CA GLU A 142 -17.34 2.10 6.91
C GLU A 142 -16.76 0.76 7.42
N ALA A 143 -15.43 0.66 7.55
CA ALA A 143 -14.79 -0.54 8.07
C ALA A 143 -15.17 -0.81 9.54
N VAL A 144 -15.16 0.23 10.39
CA VAL A 144 -15.59 0.12 11.80
C VAL A 144 -17.05 -0.32 11.91
N GLU A 145 -17.94 0.25 11.10
CA GLU A 145 -19.36 -0.12 11.08
C GLU A 145 -19.57 -1.57 10.59
N ALA A 146 -18.82 -1.99 9.57
CA ALA A 146 -18.86 -3.36 9.07
C ALA A 146 -18.39 -4.37 10.12
N GLY A 147 -17.30 -4.09 10.84
CA GLY A 147 -16.79 -4.95 11.92
C GLY A 147 -17.81 -5.13 13.05
N LYS A 148 -18.44 -4.03 13.50
CA LYS A 148 -19.51 -4.07 14.52
C LYS A 148 -20.68 -4.96 14.10
N LYS A 149 -21.13 -4.83 12.84
CA LYS A 149 -22.22 -5.64 12.30
C LYS A 149 -21.82 -7.11 12.22
N PHE A 150 -20.61 -7.40 11.74
CA PHE A 150 -20.11 -8.77 11.59
C PHE A 150 -20.04 -9.50 12.93
N HIS A 151 -19.45 -8.89 13.96
CA HIS A 151 -19.39 -9.48 15.31
C HIS A 151 -20.77 -9.62 15.95
N GLY A 152 -21.63 -8.59 15.84
CA GLY A 152 -22.98 -8.65 16.41
C GLY A 152 -23.91 -9.67 15.73
N THR A 153 -23.60 -10.12 14.50
CA THR A 153 -24.30 -11.23 13.86
C THR A 153 -23.70 -12.60 14.21
N ALA A 154 -22.39 -12.68 14.42
CA ALA A 154 -21.74 -13.93 14.82
C ALA A 154 -22.22 -14.38 16.21
N GLU A 155 -22.31 -13.46 17.17
CA GLU A 155 -22.77 -13.74 18.53
C GLU A 155 -24.24 -14.15 18.64
N LYS A 156 -25.07 -13.79 17.65
CA LYS A 156 -26.50 -14.17 17.62
C LYS A 156 -26.76 -15.54 16.99
N ASN A 157 -25.79 -16.07 16.25
CA ASN A 157 -25.91 -17.31 15.48
C ASN A 157 -25.10 -18.48 16.08
N SER A 158 -24.39 -18.24 17.19
CA SER A 158 -23.63 -19.20 18.00
C SER A 158 -24.38 -19.56 19.27
#